data_AF-A0A3D4ZQA4-F1
#
_entry.id   AF-A0A3D4ZQA4-F1
#
_cell.length_a   1.000
_cell.length_b   1.000
_cell.length_c   1.000
_cell.angle_alpha   90.00
_cell.angle_beta   90.00
_cell.angle_gamma   90.00
#
_symmetry.space_group_name_H-M   'P 1'
#
loop_
_entity.id
_entity.type
_entity.pdbx_description
1 polymer ?
#
loop_
_entity_poly.entity_id
_entity_poly.type
_entity_poly.pdbx_seq_one_letter_code
_entity_poly.pdbx_strand_id
1 'polypeptide(L)'
;MALCGLLLTFCGCSDEDFSSSTTDSFDSSAPEESSQVLVSGYETFSSQQSEAEESSHEEAQESQLQQDPAPSSASASESESSSAAGSSQPAEEASQSAAEPSQSGAEEQQPSTPKPQESAGTYTVLTPVASGTVVYSGGGAQIDASNTSEGYVMIKYNGGVSKIRVQITRDGGSTYTYALNNSGSYEVFPLSQGSGGYSINVYENVSGNQYALALGQYISVSLRNSFLPFLYPNQYVNFYSGSQTVAKGARLASTATSDLEVVENIYNYVIHNISYDFNKAANVSFGYLPNVDSILNSGMGICFDYAAVMATMLRTQNIPTKLVVGYAGNIYHAWISTYITDVGWVNGIIYFDGQSWKRMDPTFASSGNESGDIMSYIGNGSNYNAMYVY
;
A
#
# COMPACT_ATOMS: atom_id res chain seq x y z
N MET A 1 -25.16 -21.56 -18.68
CA MET A 1 -26.43 -21.09 -19.27
C MET A 1 -27.18 -20.17 -18.30
N ALA A 2 -27.42 -18.92 -18.70
CA ALA A 2 -27.70 -17.74 -17.84
C ALA A 2 -29.20 -17.44 -17.54
N LEU A 3 -29.70 -16.24 -17.88
CA LEU A 3 -31.01 -15.60 -17.58
C LEU A 3 -32.19 -16.48 -17.11
N CYS A 4 -32.81 -16.11 -15.99
CA CYS A 4 -34.09 -15.41 -16.13
C CYS A 4 -34.34 -14.52 -14.90
N GLY A 5 -34.25 -13.20 -15.09
CA GLY A 5 -34.76 -12.22 -14.15
C GLY A 5 -36.08 -11.66 -14.68
N LEU A 6 -37.08 -11.53 -13.81
CA LEU A 6 -38.31 -10.80 -14.10
C LEU A 6 -38.25 -9.46 -13.35
N LEU A 7 -38.10 -8.36 -14.08
CA LEU A 7 -38.27 -7.01 -13.52
C LEU A 7 -39.49 -6.35 -14.16
N LEU A 8 -40.29 -5.68 -13.33
CA LEU A 8 -41.40 -4.85 -13.79
C LEU A 8 -40.91 -3.43 -14.10
N THR A 9 -41.47 -2.89 -15.18
CA THR A 9 -41.19 -1.58 -15.79
C THR A 9 -41.51 -0.42 -14.86
N PHE A 10 -40.88 0.75 -15.08
CA PHE A 10 -41.65 1.95 -15.41
C PHE A 10 -40.84 2.94 -16.28
N CYS A 11 -41.57 3.85 -16.92
CA CYS A 11 -41.17 4.65 -18.07
C CYS A 11 -40.48 5.96 -17.67
N GLY A 12 -39.51 6.42 -18.48
CA GLY A 12 -38.95 7.76 -18.38
C GLY A 12 -39.57 8.72 -19.40
N CYS A 13 -39.64 10.00 -19.06
CA CYS A 13 -39.76 11.12 -20.00
C CYS A 13 -38.82 12.24 -19.53
N SER A 14 -38.19 12.91 -20.50
CA SER A 14 -37.14 13.91 -20.31
C SER A 14 -37.66 15.34 -20.15
N ASP A 15 -36.85 16.18 -19.51
CA ASP A 15 -36.51 17.59 -19.77
C ASP A 15 -37.54 18.57 -20.39
N GLU A 16 -37.64 19.78 -19.80
CA GLU A 16 -37.22 21.07 -20.40
C GLU A 16 -37.37 22.24 -19.38
N ASP A 17 -36.75 23.40 -19.68
CA ASP A 17 -36.55 24.58 -18.82
C ASP A 17 -37.80 25.36 -18.36
N PHE A 18 -37.76 26.05 -17.19
CA PHE A 18 -37.84 27.53 -17.10
C PHE A 18 -37.70 28.16 -15.68
N SER A 19 -36.96 29.28 -15.62
CA SER A 19 -37.10 30.51 -14.81
C SER A 19 -37.78 30.59 -13.40
N SER A 20 -37.01 31.16 -12.46
CA SER A 20 -37.35 32.23 -11.48
C SER A 20 -38.28 32.04 -10.26
N SER A 21 -37.70 32.36 -9.09
CA SER A 21 -38.17 33.29 -8.04
C SER A 21 -39.02 32.83 -6.82
N THR A 22 -38.42 33.09 -5.63
CA THR A 22 -39.00 33.55 -4.34
C THR A 22 -39.95 32.68 -3.47
N THR A 23 -39.62 32.64 -2.16
CA THR A 23 -40.52 32.51 -0.96
C THR A 23 -41.31 31.19 -0.78
N ASP A 24 -41.64 30.69 0.41
CA ASP A 24 -41.31 31.05 1.80
C ASP A 24 -41.44 29.79 2.71
N SER A 25 -40.85 29.91 3.91
CA SER A 25 -41.03 29.24 5.22
C SER A 25 -42.13 28.18 5.53
N PHE A 26 -41.86 27.44 6.63
CA PHE A 26 -42.69 26.53 7.46
C PHE A 26 -42.92 25.07 6.99
N ASP A 27 -43.16 24.07 7.86
CA ASP A 27 -42.75 23.78 9.26
C ASP A 27 -43.26 22.38 9.69
N SER A 28 -42.54 21.75 10.61
CA SER A 28 -43.03 20.78 11.60
C SER A 28 -43.32 19.30 11.21
N SER A 29 -43.19 18.47 12.25
CA SER A 29 -44.02 17.30 12.56
C SER A 29 -43.72 15.94 11.90
N ALA A 30 -42.80 15.21 12.55
CA ALA A 30 -43.02 13.79 12.90
C ALA A 30 -44.20 13.68 13.94
N PRO A 31 -44.64 12.50 14.47
CA PRO A 31 -43.93 11.21 14.49
C PRO A 31 -44.80 9.91 14.51
N GLU A 32 -44.15 8.76 14.77
CA GLU A 32 -44.68 7.46 15.29
C GLU A 32 -45.76 6.71 14.44
N GLU A 33 -46.05 5.40 14.60
CA GLU A 33 -45.61 4.37 15.56
C GLU A 33 -45.71 2.92 14.98
N SER A 34 -44.90 2.00 15.53
CA SER A 34 -45.19 0.58 15.83
C SER A 34 -45.40 -0.51 14.74
N SER A 35 -44.80 -1.68 15.04
CA SER A 35 -45.35 -3.06 14.89
C SER A 35 -45.49 -3.72 13.49
N GLN A 36 -45.42 -5.05 13.33
CA GLN A 36 -44.76 -6.16 14.06
C GLN A 36 -44.76 -7.44 13.17
N VAL A 37 -43.63 -8.15 13.08
CA VAL A 37 -43.47 -9.63 13.06
C VAL A 37 -44.04 -10.47 11.87
N LEU A 38 -43.41 -11.65 11.65
CA LEU A 38 -43.71 -12.78 10.74
C LEU A 38 -43.10 -12.68 9.32
N VAL A 39 -42.10 -13.46 8.85
CA VAL A 39 -41.69 -14.89 8.95
C VAL A 39 -42.17 -15.76 7.77
N SER A 40 -41.18 -16.41 7.13
CA SER A 40 -41.23 -17.60 6.25
C SER A 40 -41.67 -17.43 4.78
N GLY A 41 -40.91 -18.09 3.88
CA GLY A 41 -41.31 -18.37 2.50
C GLY A 41 -40.14 -18.59 1.53
N TYR A 42 -39.66 -19.83 1.40
CA TYR A 42 -38.81 -20.25 0.27
C TYR A 42 -39.66 -20.30 -1.03
N GLU A 43 -39.07 -19.98 -2.19
CA GLU A 43 -38.80 -20.99 -3.24
C GLU A 43 -37.95 -20.48 -4.42
N THR A 44 -37.29 -21.42 -5.10
CA THR A 44 -36.32 -21.27 -6.19
C THR A 44 -36.96 -21.33 -7.59
N PHE A 45 -36.37 -20.66 -8.60
CA PHE A 45 -36.49 -21.09 -10.00
C PHE A 45 -35.25 -20.78 -10.87
N SER A 46 -35.20 -21.34 -12.09
CA SER A 46 -33.97 -21.68 -12.84
C SER A 46 -33.90 -21.14 -14.29
N SER A 47 -32.70 -20.71 -14.70
CA SER A 47 -32.00 -20.89 -16.01
C SER A 47 -32.59 -20.49 -17.38
N GLN A 48 -31.76 -19.79 -18.21
CA GLN A 48 -31.35 -20.01 -19.62
C GLN A 48 -30.48 -18.90 -20.26
N GLN A 49 -29.46 -19.22 -21.09
CA GLN A 49 -28.45 -18.25 -21.61
C GLN A 49 -28.86 -17.46 -22.85
N SER A 50 -28.28 -16.26 -22.98
CA SER A 50 -27.60 -15.83 -24.22
C SER A 50 -26.54 -14.76 -23.94
N GLU A 51 -25.43 -14.80 -24.67
CA GLU A 51 -24.55 -13.65 -24.93
C GLU A 51 -25.34 -12.59 -25.77
N ALA A 52 -24.93 -11.34 -25.99
CA ALA A 52 -23.71 -10.59 -25.69
C ALA A 52 -24.13 -9.14 -25.27
N GLU A 53 -23.36 -8.04 -25.23
CA GLU A 53 -21.99 -7.72 -25.68
C GLU A 53 -21.14 -7.16 -24.52
N GLU A 54 -20.55 -5.96 -24.64
CA GLU A 54 -19.43 -5.47 -23.82
C GLU A 54 -19.46 -3.92 -23.68
N SER A 55 -19.01 -3.40 -22.53
CA SER A 55 -18.34 -2.09 -22.29
C SER A 55 -18.83 -1.32 -21.05
N SER A 56 -17.91 -0.48 -20.51
CA SER A 56 -18.04 0.55 -19.46
C SER A 56 -18.28 0.16 -17.98
N HIS A 57 -17.43 -0.70 -17.41
CA HIS A 57 -17.29 -0.87 -15.95
C HIS A 57 -15.84 -0.79 -15.38
N GLU A 58 -14.84 -0.32 -16.16
CA GLU A 58 -13.45 -0.16 -15.67
C GLU A 58 -13.15 1.17 -14.95
N GLU A 59 -13.82 2.28 -15.27
CA GLU A 59 -13.47 3.62 -14.73
C GLU A 59 -13.70 3.78 -13.20
N ALA A 60 -14.55 2.95 -12.60
CA ALA A 60 -14.93 3.10 -11.19
C ALA A 60 -13.82 2.72 -10.20
N GLN A 61 -12.87 1.86 -10.61
CA GLN A 61 -11.80 1.34 -9.74
C GLN A 61 -10.47 2.07 -9.92
N GLU A 62 -10.22 2.65 -11.10
CA GLU A 62 -8.96 3.33 -11.40
C GLU A 62 -8.79 4.63 -10.59
N SER A 63 -9.88 5.28 -10.18
CA SER A 63 -9.88 6.62 -9.58
C SER A 63 -9.66 6.68 -8.06
N GLN A 64 -9.80 5.58 -7.32
CA GLN A 64 -10.03 5.66 -5.86
C GLN A 64 -8.77 5.65 -4.98
N LEU A 65 -7.60 5.32 -5.53
CA LEU A 65 -6.31 5.33 -4.80
C LEU A 65 -5.19 6.07 -5.55
N GLN A 66 -5.49 6.75 -6.67
CA GLN A 66 -4.49 7.53 -7.40
C GLN A 66 -3.91 8.63 -6.51
N GLN A 67 -2.59 8.62 -6.35
CA GLN A 67 -1.83 9.80 -5.94
C GLN A 67 -1.25 10.40 -7.21
N ASP A 68 -1.74 11.59 -7.60
CA ASP A 68 -1.48 12.21 -8.91
C ASP A 68 -0.01 12.05 -9.37
N PRO A 69 0.27 11.32 -10.47
CA PRO A 69 1.55 11.41 -11.14
C PRO A 69 1.58 12.73 -11.93
N ALA A 70 2.05 13.81 -11.29
CA ALA A 70 2.25 15.08 -11.97
C ALA A 70 3.32 14.93 -13.08
N PRO A 71 3.02 15.21 -14.35
CA PRO A 71 4.00 15.15 -15.43
C PRO A 71 4.85 16.42 -15.44
N SER A 72 6.13 16.28 -15.78
CA SER A 72 6.96 17.42 -16.18
C SER A 72 7.79 17.07 -17.41
N SER A 73 7.47 17.76 -18.51
CA SER A 73 8.18 17.67 -19.78
C SER A 73 9.52 18.40 -19.71
N ALA A 74 10.62 17.68 -19.89
CA ALA A 74 11.92 18.28 -20.21
C ALA A 74 12.11 18.29 -21.74
N SER A 75 12.05 19.47 -22.35
CA SER A 75 12.46 19.66 -23.74
C SER A 75 13.99 19.63 -23.83
N ALA A 76 14.52 18.75 -24.68
CA ALA A 76 15.93 18.73 -25.04
C ALA A 76 16.04 18.76 -26.57
N SER A 77 16.54 19.87 -27.11
CA SER A 77 16.81 20.04 -28.54
C SER A 77 18.14 19.40 -28.93
N GLU A 78 18.13 18.58 -29.98
CA GLU A 78 19.34 17.98 -30.56
C GLU A 78 20.25 19.01 -31.25
N SER A 79 21.54 18.71 -31.30
CA SER A 79 22.39 19.05 -32.45
C SER A 79 23.56 18.07 -32.56
N GLU A 80 23.78 17.56 -33.77
CA GLU A 80 24.79 16.55 -34.11
C GLU A 80 26.18 17.17 -34.37
N SER A 81 27.23 16.33 -34.39
CA SER A 81 28.00 16.05 -35.64
C SER A 81 29.45 15.56 -35.42
N SER A 82 29.75 14.33 -35.89
CA SER A 82 31.06 13.86 -36.42
C SER A 82 32.31 13.91 -35.49
N SER A 83 33.44 13.20 -35.64
CA SER A 83 33.88 11.96 -36.33
C SER A 83 35.26 11.57 -35.69
N ALA A 84 36.04 10.53 -36.05
CA ALA A 84 36.09 9.66 -37.23
C ALA A 84 36.71 8.27 -36.92
N ALA A 85 37.09 7.56 -37.98
CA ALA A 85 37.61 6.19 -38.08
C ALA A 85 38.95 5.86 -37.37
N GLY A 86 39.12 4.57 -37.04
CA GLY A 86 40.41 3.92 -36.78
C GLY A 86 40.27 2.39 -36.90
N SER A 87 40.64 1.80 -38.04
CA SER A 87 40.43 0.37 -38.34
C SER A 87 41.71 -0.44 -38.20
N SER A 88 41.62 -1.67 -37.66
CA SER A 88 42.63 -2.73 -37.79
C SER A 88 41.99 -4.10 -37.50
N GLN A 89 42.05 -4.99 -38.50
CA GLN A 89 41.55 -6.38 -38.54
C GLN A 89 42.76 -7.35 -38.43
N PRO A 90 42.58 -8.70 -38.44
CA PRO A 90 41.95 -9.55 -37.42
C PRO A 90 42.89 -10.70 -36.98
N ALA A 91 42.40 -11.61 -36.11
CA ALA A 91 42.88 -12.99 -36.08
C ALA A 91 41.70 -13.93 -35.78
N GLU A 92 41.49 -14.91 -36.66
CA GLU A 92 40.52 -15.99 -36.46
C GLU A 92 41.15 -17.14 -35.67
N GLU A 93 40.43 -17.73 -34.72
CA GLU A 93 40.43 -19.19 -34.57
C GLU A 93 39.08 -19.66 -34.02
N ALA A 94 38.72 -20.91 -34.29
CA ALA A 94 37.33 -21.31 -34.48
C ALA A 94 36.78 -22.34 -33.48
N SER A 95 35.44 -22.50 -33.50
CA SER A 95 34.73 -23.71 -33.08
C SER A 95 34.61 -23.91 -31.53
N GLN A 96 33.55 -24.46 -30.93
CA GLN A 96 32.38 -25.22 -31.45
C GLN A 96 31.08 -24.87 -30.69
N SER A 97 29.94 -25.25 -31.28
CA SER A 97 28.63 -25.35 -30.62
C SER A 97 28.53 -26.62 -29.77
N ALA A 98 27.97 -26.53 -28.56
CA ALA A 98 27.40 -27.64 -27.81
C ALA A 98 26.33 -27.14 -26.82
N ALA A 99 25.31 -27.97 -26.58
CA ALA A 99 24.13 -27.64 -25.77
C ALA A 99 24.35 -27.79 -24.25
N GLU A 100 23.32 -27.43 -23.48
CA GLU A 100 23.22 -27.62 -22.03
C GLU A 100 23.52 -29.06 -21.57
N PRO A 101 23.90 -29.19 -20.29
CA PRO A 101 23.32 -30.25 -19.48
C PRO A 101 22.62 -29.69 -18.24
N SER A 102 21.37 -30.08 -18.03
CA SER A 102 20.72 -30.01 -16.72
C SER A 102 21.54 -30.80 -15.70
N GLN A 103 21.68 -30.26 -14.48
CA GLN A 103 22.05 -31.06 -13.32
C GLN A 103 21.01 -30.91 -12.22
N SER A 104 20.25 -31.98 -11.97
CA SER A 104 19.68 -32.21 -10.66
C SER A 104 20.81 -32.64 -9.72
N GLY A 105 20.91 -31.98 -8.57
CA GLY A 105 21.78 -32.34 -7.46
C GLY A 105 20.99 -32.13 -6.18
N ALA A 106 21.02 -33.12 -5.28
CA ALA A 106 20.11 -33.14 -4.13
C ALA A 106 20.35 -31.99 -3.16
N GLU A 107 19.27 -31.36 -2.71
CA GLU A 107 19.29 -30.41 -1.60
C GLU A 107 19.45 -31.18 -0.28
N GLU A 108 20.57 -30.97 0.42
CA GLU A 108 20.71 -31.43 1.80
C GLU A 108 19.80 -30.59 2.71
N GLN A 109 18.96 -31.26 3.50
CA GLN A 109 18.08 -30.63 4.47
C GLN A 109 18.92 -29.95 5.58
N GLN A 110 19.07 -28.63 5.50
CA GLN A 110 19.71 -27.86 6.57
C GLN A 110 18.67 -27.60 7.68
N PRO A 111 18.90 -28.04 8.93
CA PRO A 111 17.92 -27.88 10.00
C PRO A 111 17.80 -26.39 10.40
N SER A 112 16.57 -25.89 10.46
CA SER A 112 16.27 -24.59 11.05
C SER A 112 16.64 -24.61 12.54
N THR A 113 17.62 -23.79 12.93
CA THR A 113 18.00 -23.66 14.34
C THR A 113 16.93 -22.90 15.11
N PRO A 114 16.40 -23.41 16.23
CA PRO A 114 15.46 -22.67 17.05
C PRO A 114 16.07 -21.36 17.54
N LYS A 115 15.26 -20.28 17.54
CA LYS A 115 15.61 -19.03 18.22
C LYS A 115 15.99 -19.34 19.67
N PRO A 116 17.12 -18.81 20.20
CA PRO A 116 17.45 -19.00 21.60
C PRO A 116 16.26 -18.61 22.49
N GLN A 117 15.95 -19.46 23.47
CA GLN A 117 14.79 -19.33 24.38
C GLN A 117 14.83 -18.05 25.26
N GLU A 118 15.86 -17.23 25.08
CA GLU A 118 16.09 -15.91 25.67
C GLU A 118 15.44 -14.76 24.86
N SER A 119 14.85 -15.06 23.69
CA SER A 119 14.18 -14.09 22.82
C SER A 119 12.64 -14.12 22.89
N ALA A 120 12.11 -14.30 24.11
CA ALA A 120 10.85 -13.70 24.53
C ALA A 120 11.06 -12.22 24.95
N GLY A 121 11.98 -11.54 24.26
CA GLY A 121 12.38 -10.17 24.55
C GLY A 121 11.28 -9.20 24.17
N THR A 122 10.96 -8.26 25.06
CA THR A 122 10.04 -7.16 24.77
C THR A 122 10.61 -6.28 23.67
N TYR A 123 10.20 -6.51 22.42
CA TYR A 123 10.57 -5.68 21.29
C TYR A 123 10.20 -4.22 21.58
N THR A 124 11.18 -3.33 21.47
CA THR A 124 10.95 -1.90 21.73
C THR A 124 10.30 -1.27 20.50
N VAL A 125 9.06 -0.82 20.66
CA VAL A 125 8.30 -0.14 19.60
C VAL A 125 9.02 1.14 19.21
N LEU A 126 9.56 1.18 17.99
CA LEU A 126 10.32 2.32 17.49
C LEU A 126 9.38 3.53 17.32
N THR A 127 9.69 4.63 17.98
CA THR A 127 8.91 5.88 17.95
C THR A 127 9.71 6.96 17.22
N PRO A 128 9.20 7.55 16.11
CA PRO A 128 9.83 8.68 15.45
C PRO A 128 9.84 9.93 16.33
N VAL A 129 10.91 10.73 16.23
CA VAL A 129 11.05 11.97 16.98
C VAL A 129 11.53 13.08 16.03
N ALA A 130 10.90 14.25 16.10
CA ALA A 130 11.42 15.47 15.49
C ALA A 130 12.39 16.13 16.49
N SER A 131 13.66 15.72 16.47
CA SER A 131 14.64 16.12 17.48
C SER A 131 15.23 17.52 17.25
N GLY A 132 14.95 18.16 16.11
CA GLY A 132 15.28 19.57 15.88
C GLY A 132 16.75 19.89 15.59
N THR A 133 17.64 18.88 15.51
CA THR A 133 19.08 19.05 15.23
C THR A 133 19.35 19.58 13.83
N VAL A 134 18.56 19.16 12.83
CA VAL A 134 18.64 19.60 11.43
C VAL A 134 17.23 19.88 10.94
N VAL A 135 16.86 21.17 10.86
CA VAL A 135 15.53 21.62 10.44
C VAL A 135 15.65 22.66 9.33
N TYR A 136 14.86 22.47 8.28
CA TYR A 136 14.68 23.41 7.18
C TYR A 136 13.28 24.02 7.28
N SER A 137 13.10 25.27 6.88
CA SER A 137 11.82 25.99 7.04
C SER A 137 11.62 27.04 5.96
N GLY A 138 10.40 27.17 5.45
CA GLY A 138 10.02 28.08 4.37
C GLY A 138 8.57 27.86 3.97
N GLY A 139 7.88 28.90 3.48
CA GLY A 139 6.48 28.79 3.01
C GLY A 139 5.53 28.13 4.00
N GLY A 140 5.66 28.41 5.31
CA GLY A 140 4.86 27.77 6.36
C GLY A 140 5.13 26.27 6.61
N ALA A 141 6.02 25.63 5.84
CA ALA A 141 6.46 24.26 6.03
C ALA A 141 7.73 24.17 6.91
N GLN A 142 7.90 23.05 7.61
CA GLN A 142 9.17 22.66 8.24
C GLN A 142 9.50 21.20 7.91
N ILE A 143 10.74 20.92 7.51
CA ILE A 143 11.29 19.57 7.32
C ILE A 143 12.34 19.35 8.42
N ASP A 144 12.07 18.42 9.33
CA ASP A 144 13.05 17.89 10.27
C ASP A 144 13.74 16.66 9.66
N ALA A 145 15.05 16.81 9.40
CA ALA A 145 15.92 15.79 8.82
C ALA A 145 16.93 15.22 9.84
N SER A 146 16.67 15.43 11.14
CA SER A 146 17.60 15.09 12.24
C SER A 146 17.85 13.59 12.39
N ASN A 147 16.93 12.75 11.91
CA ASN A 147 16.96 11.28 12.06
C ASN A 147 17.04 10.55 10.70
N THR A 148 17.65 11.18 9.70
CA THR A 148 17.83 10.59 8.36
C THR A 148 18.59 9.26 8.38
N SER A 149 19.50 9.03 9.35
CA SER A 149 20.17 7.72 9.55
C SER A 149 19.23 6.61 10.02
N GLU A 150 18.10 6.97 10.64
CA GLU A 150 17.00 6.08 11.02
C GLU A 150 16.01 5.83 9.87
N GLY A 151 16.20 6.46 8.72
CA GLY A 151 15.42 6.19 7.52
C GLY A 151 14.07 6.89 7.45
N TYR A 152 13.91 8.03 8.13
CA TYR A 152 12.76 8.90 7.97
C TYR A 152 13.11 10.39 8.04
N VAL A 153 12.20 11.22 7.55
CA VAL A 153 12.11 12.66 7.85
C VAL A 153 10.75 12.96 8.47
N MET A 154 10.64 14.04 9.24
CA MET A 154 9.36 14.50 9.79
C MET A 154 9.01 15.86 9.20
N ILE A 155 7.82 15.99 8.62
CA ILE A 155 7.39 17.21 7.93
C ILE A 155 6.08 17.69 8.52
N LYS A 156 5.95 19.00 8.70
CA LYS A 156 4.71 19.66 9.11
C LYS A 156 4.47 20.92 8.31
N TYR A 157 3.23 21.38 8.29
CA TYR A 157 2.82 22.59 7.60
C TYR A 157 1.84 23.43 8.43
N ASN A 158 2.03 24.74 8.39
CA ASN A 158 1.27 25.74 9.14
C ASN A 158 1.10 27.07 8.35
N GLY A 159 1.17 27.03 7.02
CA GLY A 159 1.09 28.21 6.14
C GLY A 159 -0.33 28.68 5.78
N GLY A 160 -1.36 27.90 6.14
CA GLY A 160 -2.78 28.32 6.03
C GLY A 160 -3.57 27.75 4.85
N VAL A 161 -2.94 27.09 3.86
CA VAL A 161 -3.71 26.32 2.85
C VAL A 161 -4.17 24.97 3.41
N SER A 162 -5.11 24.31 2.73
CA SER A 162 -5.68 23.00 3.14
C SER A 162 -5.21 21.81 2.30
N LYS A 163 -4.71 22.05 1.08
CA LYS A 163 -4.16 21.02 0.19
C LYS A 163 -2.66 21.22 0.06
N ILE A 164 -1.90 20.33 0.68
CA ILE A 164 -0.43 20.33 0.66
C ILE A 164 0.05 18.99 0.12
N ARG A 165 1.07 19.03 -0.76
CA ARG A 165 1.77 17.84 -1.25
C ARG A 165 3.20 17.83 -0.73
N VAL A 166 3.68 16.66 -0.37
CA VAL A 166 5.11 16.39 -0.19
C VAL A 166 5.56 15.51 -1.34
N GLN A 167 6.69 15.83 -1.98
CA GLN A 167 7.37 14.92 -2.90
C GLN A 167 8.74 14.58 -2.35
N ILE A 168 9.06 13.29 -2.32
CA ILE A 168 10.36 12.75 -1.94
C ILE A 168 10.90 11.99 -3.16
N THR A 169 11.93 12.55 -3.79
CA THR A 169 12.60 11.96 -4.96
C THR A 169 14.00 11.53 -4.57
N ARG A 170 14.32 10.25 -4.79
CA ARG A 170 15.68 9.74 -4.67
C ARG A 170 16.44 9.96 -5.98
N ASP A 171 17.72 10.32 -5.90
CA ASP A 171 18.59 10.38 -7.09
C ASP A 171 18.68 9.00 -7.78
N GLY A 172 18.29 8.96 -9.06
CA GLY A 172 18.20 7.71 -9.84
C GLY A 172 17.08 6.76 -9.41
N GLY A 173 16.16 7.20 -8.53
CA GLY A 173 15.00 6.45 -8.07
C GLY A 173 13.68 7.12 -8.44
N SER A 174 12.60 6.69 -7.80
CA SER A 174 11.24 7.19 -8.03
C SER A 174 10.94 8.44 -7.20
N THR A 175 10.01 9.27 -7.67
CA THR A 175 9.36 10.32 -6.87
C THR A 175 8.14 9.75 -6.17
N TYR A 176 8.10 9.82 -4.85
CA TYR A 176 6.93 9.48 -4.05
C TYR A 176 6.22 10.76 -3.62
N THR A 177 4.98 10.93 -4.06
CA THR A 177 4.10 12.03 -3.68
C THR A 177 3.27 11.61 -2.48
N TYR A 178 3.01 12.52 -1.53
CA TYR A 178 2.16 12.30 -0.37
C TYR A 178 1.23 13.50 -0.20
N ALA A 179 0.07 13.30 0.43
CA ALA A 179 -0.66 14.42 1.03
C ALA A 179 0.02 14.80 2.36
N LEU A 180 -0.05 16.06 2.76
CA LEU A 180 0.38 16.50 4.10
C LEU A 180 -0.77 17.29 4.74
N ASN A 181 -1.07 17.00 6.00
CA ASN A 181 -2.11 17.71 6.73
C ASN A 181 -1.67 19.14 7.13
N ASN A 182 -2.64 20.00 7.43
CA ASN A 182 -2.41 21.40 7.82
C ASN A 182 -2.62 21.67 9.33
N SER A 183 -2.54 20.63 10.17
CA SER A 183 -2.75 20.75 11.63
C SER A 183 -1.60 21.41 12.40
N GLY A 184 -0.48 21.72 11.75
CA GLY A 184 0.77 22.13 12.40
C GLY A 184 1.51 21.00 13.12
N SER A 185 1.01 19.77 13.08
CA SER A 185 1.67 18.58 13.65
C SER A 185 2.61 17.91 12.65
N TYR A 186 3.65 17.23 13.14
CA TYR A 186 4.57 16.46 12.30
C TYR A 186 3.96 15.13 11.84
N GLU A 187 4.09 14.86 10.56
CA GLU A 187 3.91 13.53 9.96
C GLU A 187 5.26 12.92 9.59
N VAL A 188 5.32 11.59 9.52
CA VAL A 188 6.56 10.82 9.35
C VAL A 188 6.59 10.20 7.95
N PHE A 189 7.64 10.51 7.18
CA PHE A 189 7.81 10.07 5.80
C PHE A 189 9.05 9.17 5.68
N PRO A 190 8.93 7.95 5.13
CA PRO A 190 10.03 6.99 5.09
C PRO A 190 10.98 7.30 3.93
N LEU A 191 12.27 7.12 4.16
CA LEU A 191 13.33 7.14 3.15
C LEU A 191 13.53 5.72 2.58
N SER A 192 12.41 5.11 2.16
CA SER A 192 12.30 3.67 1.87
C SER A 192 13.18 3.19 0.71
N GLN A 193 13.62 4.08 -0.16
CA GLN A 193 14.51 3.74 -1.28
C GLN A 193 16.01 3.63 -0.86
N GLY A 194 16.36 3.78 0.43
CA GLY A 194 17.70 3.48 0.98
C GLY A 194 18.64 4.68 1.18
N SER A 195 19.93 4.45 1.42
CA SER A 195 20.97 5.50 1.51
C SER A 195 21.24 6.14 0.15
N GLY A 196 21.35 7.46 0.05
CA GLY A 196 21.54 8.19 -1.21
C GLY A 196 21.19 9.68 -1.12
N GLY A 197 21.23 10.38 -2.26
CA GLY A 197 20.72 11.74 -2.37
C GLY A 197 19.19 11.78 -2.50
N TYR A 198 18.56 12.76 -1.86
CA TYR A 198 17.11 12.97 -1.89
C TYR A 198 16.75 14.45 -2.04
N SER A 199 15.82 14.73 -2.96
CA SER A 199 15.10 16.00 -3.05
C SER A 199 13.76 15.87 -2.33
N ILE A 200 13.49 16.75 -1.37
CA ILE A 200 12.27 16.79 -0.56
C ILE A 200 11.60 18.15 -0.78
N ASN A 201 10.42 18.14 -1.39
CA ASN A 201 9.70 19.34 -1.78
C ASN A 201 8.30 19.35 -1.16
N VAL A 202 7.94 20.45 -0.49
CA VAL A 202 6.61 20.72 0.06
C VAL A 202 5.94 21.77 -0.81
N TYR A 203 4.73 21.47 -1.28
CA TYR A 203 3.97 22.31 -2.20
C TYR A 203 2.60 22.69 -1.65
N GLU A 204 2.25 23.98 -1.79
CA GLU A 204 0.93 24.53 -1.48
C GLU A 204 0.05 24.52 -2.74
N ASN A 205 -1.23 24.14 -2.61
CA ASN A 205 -2.20 24.28 -3.69
C ASN A 205 -2.55 25.76 -3.92
N VAL A 206 -2.51 26.18 -5.19
CA VAL A 206 -2.88 27.55 -5.60
C VAL A 206 -4.31 27.59 -6.13
N SER A 207 -4.65 26.68 -7.05
CA SER A 207 -5.98 26.52 -7.62
C SER A 207 -6.08 25.21 -8.40
N GLY A 208 -7.20 24.49 -8.27
CA GLY A 208 -7.40 23.20 -8.94
C GLY A 208 -6.25 22.23 -8.65
N ASN A 209 -5.53 21.80 -9.71
CA ASN A 209 -4.36 20.93 -9.62
C ASN A 209 -3.02 21.69 -9.74
N GLN A 210 -3.02 23.03 -9.65
CA GLN A 210 -1.82 23.85 -9.67
C GLN A 210 -1.24 23.99 -8.25
N TYR A 211 0.06 23.80 -8.14
CA TYR A 211 0.79 23.81 -6.88
C TYR A 211 2.04 24.69 -6.97
N ALA A 212 2.34 25.46 -5.93
CA ALA A 212 3.55 26.27 -5.78
C ALA A 212 4.50 25.64 -4.77
N LEU A 213 5.81 25.72 -5.00
CA LEU A 213 6.82 25.23 -4.06
C LEU A 213 6.88 26.16 -2.84
N ALA A 214 6.58 25.62 -1.66
CA ALA A 214 6.66 26.32 -0.39
C ALA A 214 8.03 26.16 0.28
N LEU A 215 8.60 24.94 0.20
CA LEU A 215 9.93 24.61 0.71
C LEU A 215 10.50 23.45 -0.10
N GLY A 216 11.71 23.61 -0.62
CA GLY A 216 12.47 22.53 -1.26
C GLY A 216 13.83 22.37 -0.58
N GLN A 217 14.25 21.12 -0.34
CA GLN A 217 15.53 20.81 0.26
C GLN A 217 16.14 19.54 -0.34
N TYR A 218 17.42 19.59 -0.68
CA TYR A 218 18.21 18.40 -1.00
C TYR A 218 19.00 17.93 0.23
N ILE A 219 18.98 16.63 0.51
CA ILE A 219 19.72 16.00 1.61
C ILE A 219 20.50 14.78 1.12
N SER A 220 21.60 14.45 1.81
CA SER A 220 22.33 13.20 1.61
C SER A 220 22.10 12.27 2.81
N VAL A 221 21.64 11.06 2.54
CA VAL A 221 21.15 10.09 3.53
C VAL A 221 22.10 8.91 3.60
N SER A 222 22.59 8.60 4.81
CA SER A 222 23.33 7.38 5.10
C SER A 222 22.61 6.60 6.20
N LEU A 223 21.83 5.59 5.83
CA LEU A 223 21.11 4.73 6.77
C LEU A 223 22.11 3.90 7.58
N ARG A 224 21.93 3.84 8.90
CA ARG A 224 22.72 2.91 9.75
C ARG A 224 22.32 1.44 9.53
N ASN A 225 21.11 1.21 9.03
CA ASN A 225 20.57 -0.09 8.65
C ASN A 225 19.43 0.13 7.62
N SER A 226 19.46 -0.58 6.50
CA SER A 226 18.50 -0.48 5.40
C SER A 226 17.08 -0.95 5.74
N PHE A 227 16.90 -1.66 6.85
CA PHE A 227 15.59 -2.12 7.32
C PHE A 227 14.79 -1.07 8.10
N LEU A 228 15.42 0.00 8.61
CA LEU A 228 14.76 0.96 9.51
C LEU A 228 13.56 1.70 8.92
N PRO A 229 13.54 2.13 7.63
CA PRO A 229 12.33 2.67 7.00
C PRO A 229 11.11 1.74 7.07
N PHE A 230 11.37 0.42 7.20
CA PHE A 230 10.37 -0.65 7.26
C PHE A 230 10.17 -1.20 8.68
N LEU A 231 10.64 -0.48 9.70
CA LEU A 231 10.47 -0.81 11.13
C LEU A 231 9.83 0.35 11.90
N TYR A 232 10.16 1.60 11.56
CA TYR A 232 9.45 2.77 12.09
C TYR A 232 8.02 2.86 11.53
N PRO A 233 7.08 3.47 12.27
CA PRO A 233 5.79 3.89 11.71
C PRO A 233 5.99 5.03 10.72
N ASN A 234 5.04 5.17 9.81
CA ASN A 234 4.95 6.29 8.87
C ASN A 234 3.49 6.63 8.57
N GLN A 235 3.23 7.63 7.72
CA GLN A 235 1.88 8.07 7.37
C GLN A 235 0.91 6.92 6.99
N TYR A 236 1.40 5.87 6.33
CA TYR A 236 0.58 4.75 5.83
C TYR A 236 0.56 3.52 6.75
N VAL A 237 1.61 3.34 7.56
CA VAL A 237 1.69 2.32 8.62
C VAL A 237 1.87 3.06 9.95
N ASN A 238 0.80 3.74 10.40
CA ASN A 238 0.86 4.67 11.51
C ASN A 238 0.47 4.01 12.84
N PHE A 239 1.43 3.89 13.76
CA PHE A 239 1.24 3.30 15.08
C PHE A 239 2.14 3.98 16.12
N TYR A 240 1.82 3.77 17.39
CA TYR A 240 2.66 4.16 18.54
C TYR A 240 2.58 3.08 19.63
N SER A 241 3.43 3.16 20.65
CA SER A 241 3.54 2.12 21.69
C SER A 241 2.24 1.81 22.47
N GLY A 242 1.26 2.72 22.47
CA GLY A 242 -0.05 2.54 23.10
C GLY A 242 -1.16 2.05 22.17
N SER A 243 -0.89 1.83 20.88
CA SER A 243 -1.89 1.33 19.93
C SER A 243 -2.34 -0.10 20.29
N GLN A 244 -3.64 -0.38 20.20
CA GLN A 244 -4.21 -1.71 20.45
C GLN A 244 -3.68 -2.76 19.47
N THR A 245 -3.39 -2.36 18.23
CA THR A 245 -2.79 -3.20 17.18
C THR A 245 -1.39 -3.68 17.56
N VAL A 246 -0.61 -2.85 18.22
CA VAL A 246 0.73 -3.19 18.74
C VAL A 246 0.60 -4.24 19.85
N ALA A 247 -0.30 -4.02 20.82
CA ALA A 247 -0.56 -4.98 21.89
C ALA A 247 -1.09 -6.33 21.36
N LYS A 248 -1.92 -6.30 20.31
CA LYS A 248 -2.41 -7.51 19.63
C LYS A 248 -1.29 -8.26 18.91
N GLY A 249 -0.43 -7.57 18.18
CA GLY A 249 0.74 -8.16 17.52
C GLY A 249 1.67 -8.85 18.52
N ALA A 250 2.00 -8.16 19.62
CA ALA A 250 2.81 -8.73 20.71
C ALA A 250 2.18 -9.98 21.34
N ARG A 251 0.85 -10.01 21.50
CA ARG A 251 0.13 -11.21 21.98
C ARG A 251 0.24 -12.38 21.00
N LEU A 252 0.11 -12.14 19.70
CA LEU A 252 0.21 -13.19 18.67
C LEU A 252 1.65 -13.72 18.52
N ALA A 253 2.64 -12.85 18.77
CA ALA A 253 4.05 -13.23 18.79
C ALA A 253 4.48 -13.97 20.08
N SER A 254 3.74 -13.84 21.18
CA SER A 254 4.18 -14.33 22.50
C SER A 254 4.36 -15.84 22.63
N THR A 255 3.75 -16.63 21.75
CA THR A 255 3.90 -18.09 21.69
C THR A 255 4.95 -18.54 20.67
N ALA A 256 5.45 -17.63 19.83
CA ALA A 256 6.25 -17.97 18.66
C ALA A 256 7.73 -18.22 18.99
N THR A 257 8.27 -19.28 18.40
CA THR A 257 9.67 -19.74 18.55
C THR A 257 10.59 -19.23 17.43
N SER A 258 10.06 -18.54 16.42
CA SER A 258 10.81 -17.97 15.29
C SER A 258 10.10 -16.75 14.70
N ASP A 259 10.83 -15.90 13.97
CA ASP A 259 10.24 -14.77 13.22
C ASP A 259 9.18 -15.25 12.22
N LEU A 260 9.36 -16.46 11.66
CA LEU A 260 8.37 -17.11 10.80
C LEU A 260 7.07 -17.43 11.54
N GLU A 261 7.14 -18.05 12.72
CA GLU A 261 5.95 -18.39 13.49
C GLU A 261 5.22 -17.11 13.98
N VAL A 262 5.96 -16.00 14.21
CA VAL A 262 5.36 -14.67 14.42
C VAL A 262 4.58 -14.22 13.18
N VAL A 263 5.19 -14.33 11.98
CA VAL A 263 4.55 -13.99 10.69
C VAL A 263 3.29 -14.82 10.45
N GLU A 264 3.35 -16.14 10.68
CA GLU A 264 2.22 -17.06 10.51
C GLU A 264 1.06 -16.74 11.48
N ASN A 265 1.35 -16.57 12.77
CA ASN A 265 0.33 -16.26 13.78
C ASN A 265 -0.36 -14.91 13.52
N ILE A 266 0.40 -13.90 13.07
CA ILE A 266 -0.14 -12.59 12.70
C ILE A 266 -0.95 -12.67 11.40
N TYR A 267 -0.45 -13.40 10.40
CA TYR A 267 -1.13 -13.59 9.14
C TYR A 267 -2.50 -14.24 9.31
N ASN A 268 -2.53 -15.44 9.91
CA ASN A 268 -3.76 -16.21 10.14
C ASN A 268 -4.77 -15.39 10.94
N TYR A 269 -4.32 -14.63 11.95
CA TYR A 269 -5.20 -13.71 12.65
C TYR A 269 -5.81 -12.66 11.73
N VAL A 270 -5.01 -11.96 10.92
CA VAL A 270 -5.47 -10.88 10.03
C VAL A 270 -6.50 -11.40 9.02
N ILE A 271 -6.24 -12.52 8.33
CA ILE A 271 -7.15 -13.01 7.27
C ILE A 271 -8.46 -13.60 7.78
N HIS A 272 -8.47 -14.15 9.00
CA HIS A 272 -9.67 -14.76 9.61
C HIS A 272 -10.45 -13.79 10.52
N ASN A 273 -9.92 -12.60 10.84
CA ASN A 273 -10.56 -11.64 11.75
C ASN A 273 -10.81 -10.25 11.12
N ILE A 274 -10.31 -9.98 9.91
CA ILE A 274 -10.70 -8.81 9.11
C ILE A 274 -11.50 -9.30 7.90
N SER A 275 -12.65 -8.70 7.66
CA SER A 275 -13.51 -8.92 6.49
C SER A 275 -13.38 -7.76 5.49
N TYR A 276 -13.55 -8.06 4.20
CA TYR A 276 -13.40 -7.05 3.15
C TYR A 276 -14.59 -6.09 3.11
N ASP A 277 -14.32 -4.80 3.27
CA ASP A 277 -15.33 -3.74 3.29
C ASP A 277 -15.58 -3.21 1.87
N PHE A 278 -16.45 -3.91 1.12
CA PHE A 278 -16.85 -3.53 -0.24
C PHE A 278 -17.49 -2.12 -0.31
N ASN A 279 -18.19 -1.70 0.74
CA ASN A 279 -18.81 -0.37 0.78
C ASN A 279 -17.75 0.72 0.92
N LYS A 280 -16.74 0.54 1.80
CA LYS A 280 -15.58 1.42 1.87
C LYS A 280 -14.80 1.39 0.56
N ALA A 281 -14.58 0.22 -0.04
CA ALA A 281 -13.84 0.07 -1.30
C ALA A 281 -14.47 0.80 -2.50
N ALA A 282 -15.79 0.98 -2.50
CA ALA A 282 -16.52 1.71 -3.55
C ALA A 282 -16.65 3.22 -3.28
N ASN A 283 -16.38 3.67 -2.06
CA ASN A 283 -16.62 5.05 -1.60
C ASN A 283 -15.39 5.68 -0.92
N VAL A 284 -14.18 5.15 -1.14
CA VAL A 284 -12.99 5.63 -0.41
C VAL A 284 -12.60 7.02 -0.93
N SER A 285 -12.56 7.99 -0.03
CA SER A 285 -12.25 9.37 -0.37
C SER A 285 -10.77 9.55 -0.70
N PHE A 286 -10.48 10.42 -1.67
CA PHE A 286 -9.12 10.86 -1.97
C PHE A 286 -8.35 11.24 -0.68
N GLY A 287 -7.14 10.69 -0.51
CA GLY A 287 -6.30 10.96 0.66
C GLY A 287 -6.67 10.17 1.92
N TYR A 288 -7.44 9.09 1.79
CA TYR A 288 -7.67 8.12 2.87
C TYR A 288 -6.35 7.59 3.46
N LEU A 289 -6.29 7.50 4.79
CA LEU A 289 -5.19 6.92 5.56
C LEU A 289 -5.74 5.86 6.54
N PRO A 290 -5.14 4.66 6.62
CA PRO A 290 -5.58 3.62 7.55
C PRO A 290 -5.42 4.05 9.02
N ASN A 291 -6.45 3.82 9.83
CA ASN A 291 -6.36 3.86 11.29
C ASN A 291 -6.37 2.43 11.83
N VAL A 292 -5.19 1.90 12.13
CA VAL A 292 -4.98 0.47 12.45
C VAL A 292 -5.81 -0.01 13.64
N ASP A 293 -6.01 0.82 14.66
CA ASP A 293 -6.82 0.47 15.84
C ASP A 293 -8.32 0.51 15.54
N SER A 294 -8.78 1.43 14.67
CA SER A 294 -10.17 1.42 14.20
C SER A 294 -10.48 0.20 13.35
N ILE A 295 -9.55 -0.22 12.48
CA ILE A 295 -9.67 -1.42 11.65
C ILE A 295 -9.66 -2.68 12.52
N LEU A 296 -8.75 -2.77 13.49
CA LEU A 296 -8.70 -3.88 14.44
C LEU A 296 -10.00 -4.01 15.25
N ASN A 297 -10.58 -2.88 15.65
CA ASN A 297 -11.83 -2.85 16.43
C ASN A 297 -13.08 -3.14 15.58
N SER A 298 -13.12 -2.70 14.32
CA SER A 298 -14.26 -2.98 13.42
C SER A 298 -14.23 -4.39 12.84
N GLY A 299 -13.03 -4.98 12.68
CA GLY A 299 -12.85 -6.21 11.90
C GLY A 299 -13.19 -6.03 10.41
N MET A 300 -13.16 -4.79 9.88
CA MET A 300 -13.50 -4.49 8.48
C MET A 300 -12.53 -3.50 7.84
N GLY A 301 -12.05 -3.85 6.64
CA GLY A 301 -11.11 -3.02 5.89
C GLY A 301 -11.02 -3.32 4.39
N ILE A 302 -10.32 -2.45 3.68
CA ILE A 302 -9.93 -2.64 2.26
C ILE A 302 -8.46 -3.07 2.17
N CYS A 303 -7.93 -3.35 0.97
CA CYS A 303 -6.56 -3.89 0.81
C CYS A 303 -5.48 -3.10 1.56
N PHE A 304 -5.60 -1.77 1.56
CA PHE A 304 -4.71 -0.87 2.27
C PHE A 304 -4.77 -1.04 3.80
N ASP A 305 -5.96 -1.31 4.34
CA ASP A 305 -6.20 -1.53 5.77
C ASP A 305 -5.58 -2.85 6.25
N TYR A 306 -5.78 -3.94 5.49
CA TYR A 306 -5.16 -5.24 5.78
C TYR A 306 -3.63 -5.11 5.82
N ALA A 307 -3.05 -4.45 4.80
CA ALA A 307 -1.62 -4.26 4.70
C ALA A 307 -1.06 -3.40 5.86
N ALA A 308 -1.76 -2.31 6.23
CA ALA A 308 -1.33 -1.43 7.32
C ALA A 308 -1.42 -2.09 8.70
N VAL A 309 -2.48 -2.87 8.98
CA VAL A 309 -2.62 -3.62 10.23
C VAL A 309 -1.56 -4.72 10.33
N MET A 310 -1.37 -5.52 9.28
CA MET A 310 -0.39 -6.60 9.28
C MET A 310 1.04 -6.07 9.39
N ALA A 311 1.38 -5.02 8.63
CA ALA A 311 2.68 -4.36 8.72
C ALA A 311 2.91 -3.76 10.12
N THR A 312 1.91 -3.14 10.75
CA THR A 312 2.02 -2.64 12.13
C THR A 312 2.37 -3.76 13.10
N MET A 313 1.63 -4.86 13.07
CA MET A 313 1.91 -5.99 13.97
C MET A 313 3.33 -6.52 13.78
N LEU A 314 3.78 -6.74 12.54
CA LEU A 314 5.11 -7.26 12.23
C LEU A 314 6.25 -6.29 12.59
N ARG A 315 6.13 -5.01 12.21
CA ARG A 315 7.14 -3.97 12.52
C ARG A 315 7.40 -3.87 14.02
N THR A 316 6.36 -3.99 14.83
CA THR A 316 6.47 -3.91 16.30
C THR A 316 7.13 -5.13 16.94
N GLN A 317 7.23 -6.25 16.23
CA GLN A 317 8.03 -7.42 16.63
C GLN A 317 9.44 -7.40 16.02
N ASN A 318 9.89 -6.22 15.56
CA ASN A 318 11.16 -6.00 14.88
C ASN A 318 11.34 -6.82 13.58
N ILE A 319 10.24 -7.16 12.90
CA ILE A 319 10.26 -7.84 11.59
C ILE A 319 10.06 -6.78 10.48
N PRO A 320 11.10 -6.46 9.69
CA PRO A 320 11.03 -5.38 8.71
C PRO A 320 9.97 -5.66 7.65
N THR A 321 8.94 -4.83 7.58
CA THR A 321 7.77 -5.07 6.71
C THR A 321 7.43 -3.86 5.87
N LYS A 322 7.53 -4.02 4.56
CA LYS A 322 7.07 -3.06 3.56
C LYS A 322 5.57 -3.11 3.42
N LEU A 323 4.92 -1.96 3.34
CA LEU A 323 3.61 -1.83 2.71
C LEU A 323 3.85 -1.47 1.24
N VAL A 324 3.36 -2.29 0.33
CA VAL A 324 3.59 -2.13 -1.12
C VAL A 324 2.27 -1.77 -1.78
N VAL A 325 2.31 -0.81 -2.69
CA VAL A 325 1.15 -0.40 -3.49
C VAL A 325 1.51 -0.43 -4.97
N GLY A 326 0.57 -0.87 -5.80
CA GLY A 326 0.75 -1.00 -7.24
C GLY A 326 -0.43 -1.73 -7.85
N TYR A 327 -0.19 -2.62 -8.81
CA TYR A 327 -1.23 -3.40 -9.47
C TYR A 327 -1.08 -4.90 -9.21
N ALA A 328 -2.22 -5.59 -9.09
CA ALA A 328 -2.36 -7.04 -9.19
C ALA A 328 -3.30 -7.35 -10.37
N GLY A 329 -2.75 -7.84 -11.48
CA GLY A 329 -3.42 -7.81 -12.79
C GLY A 329 -3.72 -6.36 -13.18
N ASN A 330 -4.99 -6.06 -13.44
CA ASN A 330 -5.48 -4.70 -13.70
C ASN A 330 -5.98 -4.00 -12.43
N ILE A 331 -6.03 -4.68 -11.27
CA ILE A 331 -6.60 -4.14 -10.03
C ILE A 331 -5.52 -3.34 -9.31
N TYR A 332 -5.77 -2.05 -9.05
CA TYR A 332 -4.92 -1.26 -8.16
C TYR A 332 -5.06 -1.77 -6.73
N HIS A 333 -3.93 -2.12 -6.10
CA HIS A 333 -3.93 -2.98 -4.92
C HIS A 333 -2.80 -2.66 -3.95
N ALA A 334 -2.99 -3.06 -2.68
CA ALA A 334 -2.03 -2.91 -1.61
C ALA A 334 -1.79 -4.25 -0.90
N TRP A 335 -0.52 -4.55 -0.64
CA TRP A 335 -0.07 -5.80 -0.02
C TRP A 335 1.19 -5.55 0.83
N ILE A 336 1.81 -6.61 1.37
CA ILE A 336 3.05 -6.47 2.16
C ILE A 336 4.21 -7.30 1.62
N SER A 337 5.41 -6.96 2.07
CA SER A 337 6.62 -7.78 1.87
C SER A 337 7.44 -7.72 3.15
N THR A 338 7.67 -8.87 3.79
CA THR A 338 8.35 -8.94 5.09
C THR A 338 9.74 -9.55 4.95
N TYR A 339 10.68 -9.16 5.80
CA TYR A 339 12.02 -9.74 5.86
C TYR A 339 12.12 -10.70 7.03
N ILE A 340 12.37 -11.98 6.74
CA ILE A 340 12.59 -13.02 7.76
C ILE A 340 14.09 -13.33 7.79
N THR A 341 14.67 -13.38 8.98
CA THR A 341 16.07 -13.79 9.19
C THR A 341 16.34 -15.15 8.54
N ASP A 342 17.51 -15.31 7.92
CA ASP A 342 17.96 -16.51 7.17
C ASP A 342 17.14 -16.89 5.91
N VAL A 343 15.97 -16.29 5.68
CA VAL A 343 15.15 -16.49 4.45
C VAL A 343 15.28 -15.31 3.48
N GLY A 344 15.36 -14.08 3.99
CA GLY A 344 15.38 -12.85 3.20
C GLY A 344 14.01 -12.19 3.06
N TRP A 345 13.82 -11.42 1.98
CA TRP A 345 12.54 -10.77 1.68
C TRP A 345 11.50 -11.77 1.20
N VAL A 346 10.66 -12.22 2.13
CA VAL A 346 9.45 -12.98 1.85
C VAL A 346 8.40 -12.01 1.30
N ASN A 347 8.51 -11.80 -0.01
CA ASN A 347 7.34 -11.51 -0.83
C ASN A 347 6.52 -12.81 -0.84
N GLY A 348 5.80 -13.12 0.25
CA GLY A 348 5.21 -14.45 0.42
C GLY A 348 4.22 -14.79 1.55
N ILE A 349 2.94 -15.07 1.25
CA ILE A 349 2.04 -15.92 2.03
C ILE A 349 1.85 -17.18 1.17
N ILE A 350 2.62 -18.23 1.42
CA ILE A 350 2.50 -19.13 2.58
C ILE A 350 1.21 -19.95 2.48
N TYR A 351 1.16 -20.78 1.45
CA TYR A 351 1.23 -22.21 1.74
C TYR A 351 2.72 -22.57 1.81
N PHE A 352 3.23 -22.86 3.01
CA PHE A 352 4.57 -23.42 3.19
C PHE A 352 4.44 -24.94 3.26
N ASP A 353 4.88 -25.63 2.20
CA ASP A 353 4.84 -27.09 2.07
C ASP A 353 6.03 -27.78 2.76
N GLY A 354 6.86 -27.02 3.49
CA GLY A 354 8.15 -27.44 3.99
C GLY A 354 9.34 -27.07 3.10
N GLN A 355 9.12 -26.56 1.87
CA GLN A 355 10.17 -26.38 0.86
C GLN A 355 10.18 -25.01 0.16
N SER A 356 9.05 -24.30 -0.01
CA SER A 356 9.03 -23.06 -0.82
C SER A 356 8.10 -21.92 -0.34
N TRP A 357 8.47 -20.67 -0.69
CA TRP A 357 7.75 -19.42 -0.36
C TRP A 357 7.08 -18.79 -1.61
N LYS A 358 5.88 -18.18 -1.49
CA LYS A 358 5.06 -17.60 -2.59
C LYS A 358 4.22 -16.41 -2.11
N ARG A 359 4.02 -15.33 -2.90
CA ARG A 359 3.59 -13.92 -2.59
C ARG A 359 2.63 -13.61 -1.42
N MET A 360 2.86 -12.51 -0.68
CA MET A 360 2.05 -12.04 0.47
C MET A 360 0.88 -11.17 0.02
N ASP A 361 -0.36 -11.66 0.15
CA ASP A 361 -1.57 -10.86 -0.09
C ASP A 361 -2.71 -11.25 0.88
N PRO A 362 -2.78 -10.62 2.07
CA PRO A 362 -3.82 -10.95 3.05
C PRO A 362 -5.23 -10.60 2.57
N THR A 363 -5.35 -9.64 1.65
CA THR A 363 -6.65 -9.20 1.14
C THR A 363 -7.27 -10.28 0.27
N PHE A 364 -6.56 -10.71 -0.77
CA PHE A 364 -7.05 -11.73 -1.70
C PHE A 364 -7.17 -13.10 -1.04
N ALA A 365 -6.28 -13.45 -0.11
CA ALA A 365 -6.42 -14.70 0.64
C ALA A 365 -7.68 -14.71 1.51
N SER A 366 -7.99 -13.60 2.21
CA SER A 366 -9.21 -13.45 3.01
C SER A 366 -10.47 -13.43 2.14
N SER A 367 -10.54 -12.56 1.12
CA SER A 367 -11.74 -12.41 0.28
C SER A 367 -11.99 -13.59 -0.67
N GLY A 368 -10.92 -14.28 -1.09
CA GLY A 368 -10.98 -15.52 -1.88
C GLY A 368 -11.03 -16.80 -1.05
N ASN A 369 -11.20 -16.68 0.28
CA ASN A 369 -11.32 -17.78 1.26
C ASN A 369 -10.24 -18.88 1.06
N GLU A 370 -8.98 -18.46 0.88
CA GLU A 370 -7.81 -19.32 0.75
C GLU A 370 -7.92 -20.43 -0.32
N SER A 371 -8.79 -20.24 -1.32
CA SER A 371 -9.03 -21.21 -2.38
C SER A 371 -7.78 -21.47 -3.24
N GLY A 372 -7.64 -22.69 -3.76
CA GLY A 372 -6.45 -23.09 -4.52
C GLY A 372 -6.14 -22.17 -5.71
N ASP A 373 -7.18 -21.63 -6.36
CA ASP A 373 -7.06 -20.68 -7.46
C ASP A 373 -6.54 -19.31 -7.00
N ILE A 374 -7.09 -18.74 -5.91
CA ILE A 374 -6.60 -17.44 -5.42
C ILE A 374 -5.17 -17.56 -4.87
N MET A 375 -4.84 -18.64 -4.18
CA MET A 375 -3.47 -18.88 -3.70
C MET A 375 -2.48 -19.08 -4.84
N SER A 376 -2.92 -19.68 -5.96
CA SER A 376 -2.12 -19.79 -7.19
C SER A 376 -1.93 -18.45 -7.89
N TYR A 377 -3.00 -17.62 -7.96
CA TYR A 377 -2.94 -16.27 -8.50
C TYR A 377 -2.00 -15.37 -7.70
N ILE A 378 -2.12 -15.38 -6.37
CA ILE A 378 -1.25 -14.65 -5.45
C ILE A 378 0.20 -15.09 -5.70
N GLY A 379 0.47 -16.39 -5.60
CA GLY A 379 1.81 -16.95 -5.69
C GLY A 379 2.56 -16.71 -7.01
N ASN A 380 1.87 -16.34 -8.09
CA ASN A 380 2.50 -16.02 -9.37
C ASN A 380 3.15 -14.62 -9.36
N GLY A 381 4.49 -14.61 -9.34
CA GLY A 381 5.33 -13.41 -9.40
C GLY A 381 4.93 -12.39 -10.48
N SER A 382 4.54 -12.86 -11.66
CA SER A 382 4.23 -12.01 -12.81
C SER A 382 2.89 -11.27 -12.73
N ASN A 383 1.99 -11.68 -11.82
CA ASN A 383 0.68 -11.06 -11.68
C ASN A 383 0.71 -9.67 -11.01
N TYR A 384 1.84 -9.24 -10.43
CA TYR A 384 1.88 -7.99 -9.64
C TYR A 384 3.00 -7.06 -10.11
N ASN A 385 2.69 -5.77 -10.18
CA ASN A 385 3.61 -4.69 -10.51
C ASN A 385 3.67 -3.69 -9.34
N ALA A 386 4.81 -3.59 -8.66
CA ALA A 386 4.99 -2.69 -7.53
C ALA A 386 5.36 -1.27 -8.00
N MET A 387 4.61 -0.26 -7.56
CA MET A 387 4.89 1.15 -7.87
C MET A 387 5.54 1.87 -6.68
N TYR A 388 5.01 1.62 -5.48
CA TYR A 388 5.40 2.32 -4.26
C TYR A 388 5.68 1.35 -3.12
N VAL A 389 6.68 1.68 -2.29
CA VAL A 389 7.14 0.86 -1.16
C VAL A 389 7.33 1.75 0.06
N TYR A 390 6.60 1.45 1.13
CA TYR A 390 6.50 2.25 2.36
C TYR A 390 6.74 1.42 3.62
#